data_AF-A0A7J4V0B6-F1
#
_entry.id   AF-A0A7J4V0B6-F1
#
_cell.length_a   1.000
_cell.length_b   1.000
_cell.length_c   1.000
_cell.angle_alpha   90.00
_cell.angle_beta   90.00
_cell.angle_gamma   90.00
#
_symmetry.space_group_name_H-M   'P 1'
#
loop_
_entity.id
_entity.type
_entity.pdbx_description
1 polymer ?
#
loop_
_entity_poly.entity_id
_entity_poly.type
_entity_poly.pdbx_seq_one_letter_code
_entity_poly.pdbx_strand_id
1 'polypeptide(L)'
;MKGAKATIKLLERQNVDVMFGIPGGVLLPFYDELVQSDIRHILVRHEQCAAHMADGYARVSKRPGVCVATSGPGATNLVTGVATAFMDSSPIVALTGQVATGVLGNDAFQEADSFSLMMPITKHNFRVTDPKDLAETVNKAFMIATTGRYGPVHIDLPTDIFTSEVAEADLAKTVRVPKLKRNLSGLLDAIKLLESAERPTIMVGGGVAWSRAGGEITRLAEILMAPIVTTLMAKGSVSENHPLVLGVCGMHGRQVANYALNNCDVLLAIGTRFSDRVTGKLSEFGTKTKVVHVDIDSSEIGKNVKGRVGLVGDAWTVVNALIAGLQKRKKKETWMERMKTLNKECTCDYDLRSDPLKPQKVVHELSRLLPDDAIVTTEVGQNQMWAA
;
A
#
# COMPACT_ATOMS: atom_id res chain seq x y z
N MET A 1 -0.90 2.98 36.32
CA MET A 1 -0.13 4.07 35.64
C MET A 1 -1.09 4.84 34.78
N LYS A 2 -0.83 6.13 34.51
CA LYS A 2 -1.72 6.95 33.69
C LYS A 2 -1.88 6.40 32.27
N GLY A 3 -3.08 6.53 31.70
CA GLY A 3 -3.40 6.08 30.34
C GLY A 3 -2.51 6.71 29.27
N ALA A 4 -2.09 7.97 29.45
CA ALA A 4 -1.10 8.62 28.58
C ALA A 4 0.23 7.84 28.56
N LYS A 5 0.81 7.57 29.74
CA LYS A 5 2.04 6.79 29.89
C LYS A 5 1.91 5.38 29.35
N ALA A 6 0.76 4.75 29.60
CA ALA A 6 0.43 3.44 29.07
C ALA A 6 0.40 3.45 27.53
N THR A 7 -0.22 4.46 26.92
CA THR A 7 -0.29 4.61 25.45
C THR A 7 1.10 4.70 24.84
N ILE A 8 1.97 5.55 25.39
CA ILE A 8 3.36 5.69 24.91
C ILE A 8 4.11 4.36 25.02
N LYS A 9 4.07 3.69 26.17
CA LYS A 9 4.68 2.36 26.35
C LYS A 9 4.15 1.31 25.36
N LEU A 10 2.86 1.36 25.03
CA LEU A 10 2.27 0.45 24.05
C LEU A 10 2.79 0.75 22.63
N LEU A 11 2.95 2.02 22.26
CA LEU A 11 3.56 2.41 20.98
C LEU A 11 5.03 1.94 20.91
N GLU A 12 5.80 2.12 21.98
CA GLU A 12 7.18 1.61 22.08
C GLU A 12 7.24 0.08 21.91
N ARG A 13 6.31 -0.66 22.54
CA ARG A 13 6.19 -2.13 22.38
C ARG A 13 5.83 -2.56 20.96
N GLN A 14 5.16 -1.70 20.20
CA GLN A 14 4.89 -1.90 18.77
C GLN A 14 6.08 -1.50 17.89
N ASN A 15 7.23 -1.19 18.50
CA ASN A 15 8.43 -0.69 17.85
C ASN A 15 8.15 0.59 17.04
N VAL A 16 7.33 1.49 17.57
CA VAL A 16 7.21 2.84 17.00
C VAL A 16 8.45 3.62 17.41
N ASP A 17 9.15 4.18 16.44
CA ASP A 17 10.36 4.99 16.62
C ASP A 17 10.19 6.43 16.10
N VAL A 18 9.26 6.64 15.17
CA VAL A 18 8.93 7.95 14.60
C VAL A 18 7.41 8.14 14.61
N MET A 19 6.97 9.33 15.04
CA MET A 19 5.57 9.72 15.05
C MET A 19 5.42 11.14 14.51
N PHE A 20 4.34 11.41 13.79
CA PHE A 20 4.09 12.71 13.14
C PHE A 20 2.84 13.35 13.73
N GLY A 21 2.88 14.63 14.12
CA GLY A 21 1.69 15.23 14.72
C GLY A 21 1.81 16.68 15.13
N ILE A 22 0.70 17.19 15.69
CA ILE A 22 0.57 18.51 16.29
C ILE A 22 -0.10 18.37 17.66
N PRO A 23 0.40 19.03 18.72
CA PRO A 23 -0.23 19.03 20.03
C PRO A 23 -1.52 19.84 20.07
N GLY A 24 -2.42 19.47 20.98
CA GLY A 24 -3.66 20.21 21.26
C GLY A 24 -4.25 19.83 22.61
N GLY A 25 -5.26 20.58 23.06
CA GLY A 25 -5.72 20.58 24.45
C GLY A 25 -6.00 19.21 25.05
N VAL A 26 -6.81 18.39 24.38
CA VAL A 26 -7.18 17.04 24.87
C VAL A 26 -6.03 16.02 24.81
N LEU A 27 -4.97 16.32 24.05
CA LEU A 27 -3.78 15.49 23.91
C LEU A 27 -2.62 15.93 24.81
N LEU A 28 -2.73 17.03 25.56
CA LEU A 28 -1.62 17.51 26.39
C LEU A 28 -1.07 16.43 27.35
N PRO A 29 -1.89 15.60 28.03
CA PRO A 29 -1.36 14.52 28.85
C PRO A 29 -0.54 13.49 28.07
N PHE A 30 -0.92 13.20 26.82
CA PHE A 30 -0.16 12.32 25.93
C PHE A 30 1.19 12.93 25.55
N TYR A 31 1.22 14.21 25.21
CA TYR A 31 2.47 14.90 24.87
C TYR A 31 3.42 15.07 26.06
N ASP A 32 2.90 15.25 27.28
CA ASP A 32 3.71 15.32 28.50
C ASP A 32 4.53 14.03 28.70
N GLU A 33 3.90 12.87 28.47
CA GLU A 33 4.57 11.57 28.54
C GLU A 33 5.46 11.29 27.30
N LEU A 34 5.07 11.77 26.11
CA LEU A 34 5.87 11.62 24.90
C LEU A 34 7.23 12.30 25.00
N VAL A 35 7.33 13.43 25.70
CA VAL A 35 8.61 14.14 25.93
C VAL A 35 9.61 13.28 26.71
N GLN A 36 9.14 12.29 27.47
CA GLN A 36 9.97 11.36 28.23
C GLN A 36 10.32 10.07 27.46
N SER A 37 9.83 9.93 26.23
CA SER A 37 10.01 8.74 25.39
C SER A 37 11.13 8.91 24.36
N ASP A 38 11.68 7.80 23.91
CA ASP A 38 12.65 7.76 22.80
C ASP A 38 11.97 7.87 21.41
N ILE A 39 10.63 7.87 21.35
CA ILE A 39 9.90 8.07 20.09
C ILE A 39 10.21 9.47 19.54
N ARG A 40 10.81 9.52 18.35
CA ARG A 40 11.09 10.78 17.66
C ARG A 40 9.79 11.38 17.14
N HIS A 41 9.33 12.44 17.80
CA HIS A 41 8.19 13.22 17.32
C HIS A 41 8.60 14.24 16.24
N ILE A 42 7.96 14.17 15.08
CA ILE A 42 8.09 15.15 14.00
C ILE A 42 6.89 16.09 14.07
N LEU A 43 7.12 17.29 14.60
CA LEU A 43 6.12 18.35 14.62
C LEU A 43 5.85 18.84 13.18
N VAL A 44 4.60 18.75 12.76
CA VAL A 44 4.17 19.28 11.46
C VAL A 44 3.53 20.66 11.59
N ARG A 45 3.16 21.27 10.45
CA ARG A 45 2.46 22.57 10.41
C ARG A 45 0.97 22.46 10.07
N HIS A 46 0.54 21.27 9.66
CA HIS A 46 -0.86 20.92 9.48
C HIS A 46 -1.02 19.40 9.66
N GLU A 47 -2.09 18.91 10.28
CA GLU A 47 -2.25 17.47 10.56
C GLU A 47 -2.38 16.64 9.28
N GLN A 48 -2.89 17.22 8.19
CA GLN A 48 -2.83 16.58 6.87
C GLN A 48 -1.40 16.14 6.50
N CYS A 49 -0.40 16.96 6.81
CA CYS A 49 1.00 16.60 6.60
C CYS A 49 1.43 15.44 7.49
N ALA A 50 0.93 15.34 8.73
CA ALA A 50 1.23 14.21 9.61
C ALA A 50 0.75 12.89 9.00
N ALA A 51 -0.48 12.86 8.48
CA ALA A 51 -1.01 11.66 7.83
C ALA A 51 -0.24 11.30 6.54
N HIS A 52 0.10 12.27 5.69
CA HIS A 52 0.91 12.00 4.48
C HIS A 52 2.36 11.60 4.81
N MET A 53 2.98 12.18 5.84
CA MET A 53 4.30 11.78 6.29
C MET A 53 4.29 10.37 6.88
N ALA A 54 3.25 10.00 7.65
CA ALA A 54 3.08 8.64 8.14
C ALA A 54 2.91 7.64 6.99
N ASP A 55 2.13 7.98 5.96
CA ASP A 55 1.98 7.18 4.75
C ASP A 55 3.32 7.01 3.99
N GLY A 56 4.04 8.10 3.74
CA GLY A 56 5.36 8.06 3.11
C GLY A 56 6.38 7.25 3.92
N TYR A 57 6.43 7.45 5.23
CA TYR A 57 7.25 6.67 6.15
C TYR A 57 6.93 5.18 6.03
N ALA A 58 5.64 4.82 6.02
CA ALA A 58 5.23 3.42 5.95
C ALA A 58 5.67 2.76 4.63
N ARG A 59 5.52 3.45 3.50
CA ARG A 59 5.90 2.94 2.18
C ARG A 59 7.39 2.71 2.04
N VAL A 60 8.21 3.61 2.59
CA VAL A 60 9.67 3.54 2.50
C VAL A 60 10.24 2.55 3.50
N SER A 61 9.89 2.70 4.78
CA SER A 61 10.42 1.87 5.87
C SER A 61 9.87 0.44 5.89
N LYS A 62 8.73 0.23 5.24
CA LYS A 62 7.92 -1.00 5.32
C LYS A 62 7.47 -1.34 6.74
N ARG A 63 7.31 -0.32 7.59
CA ARG A 63 6.80 -0.40 8.97
C ARG A 63 5.54 0.45 9.10
N PRO A 64 4.69 0.25 10.13
CA PRO A 64 3.54 1.12 10.34
C PRO A 64 3.95 2.58 10.55
N GLY A 65 3.30 3.51 9.85
CA GLY A 65 3.40 4.94 10.15
C GLY A 65 2.43 5.34 11.27
N VAL A 66 2.83 6.24 12.16
CA VAL A 66 1.94 6.74 13.23
C VAL A 66 1.74 8.24 13.07
N CYS A 67 0.49 8.66 12.89
CA CYS A 67 0.12 10.07 12.94
C CYS A 67 -0.78 10.34 14.15
N VAL A 68 -0.59 11.51 14.78
CA VAL A 68 -1.34 11.91 15.97
C VAL A 68 -1.89 13.33 15.83
N ALA A 69 -3.15 13.52 16.21
CA ALA A 69 -3.84 14.81 16.19
C ALA A 69 -4.78 14.98 17.37
N THR A 70 -5.04 16.22 17.78
CA THR A 70 -6.04 16.53 18.82
C THR A 70 -7.47 16.26 18.34
N SER A 71 -8.47 16.46 19.19
CA SER A 71 -9.90 16.36 18.83
C SER A 71 -10.33 17.39 17.80
N GLY A 72 -11.58 17.30 17.35
CA GLY A 72 -12.24 18.33 16.55
C GLY A 72 -11.46 18.60 15.25
N PRO A 73 -10.95 19.83 15.07
CA PRO A 73 -10.24 20.22 13.85
C PRO A 73 -8.98 19.39 13.57
N GLY A 74 -8.26 18.95 14.61
CA GLY A 74 -7.05 18.13 14.43
C GLY A 74 -7.38 16.79 13.78
N ALA A 75 -8.41 16.12 14.31
CA ALA A 75 -8.91 14.85 13.77
C ALA A 75 -9.45 15.01 12.34
N THR A 76 -10.22 16.05 12.06
CA THR A 76 -10.78 16.28 10.72
C THR A 76 -9.71 16.59 9.68
N ASN A 77 -8.60 17.23 10.09
CA ASN A 77 -7.47 17.53 9.22
C ASN A 77 -6.67 16.28 8.81
N LEU A 78 -6.78 15.15 9.52
CA LEU A 78 -6.14 13.88 9.13
C LEU A 78 -6.87 13.17 7.98
N VAL A 79 -8.15 13.47 7.75
CA VAL A 79 -9.06 12.70 6.88
C VAL A 79 -8.46 12.44 5.49
N THR A 80 -7.93 13.46 4.82
CA THR A 80 -7.39 13.31 3.46
C THR A 80 -6.19 12.37 3.42
N GLY A 81 -5.23 12.50 4.34
CA GLY A 81 -4.06 11.63 4.34
C GLY A 81 -4.38 10.20 4.77
N VAL A 82 -5.34 10.01 5.68
CA VAL A 82 -5.85 8.67 6.03
C VAL A 82 -6.55 8.02 4.83
N ALA A 83 -7.37 8.77 4.10
CA ALA A 83 -8.00 8.29 2.87
C ALA A 83 -6.97 7.90 1.78
N THR A 84 -5.88 8.67 1.64
CA THR A 84 -4.76 8.31 0.76
C THR A 84 -4.15 6.96 1.15
N ALA A 85 -3.83 6.78 2.44
CA ALA A 85 -3.27 5.52 2.94
C ALA A 85 -4.25 4.34 2.73
N PHE A 86 -5.55 4.56 2.87
CA PHE A 86 -6.57 3.53 2.63
C PHE A 86 -6.59 3.06 1.17
N MET A 87 -6.65 4.02 0.25
CA MET A 87 -6.74 3.71 -1.18
C MET A 87 -5.48 3.01 -1.71
N ASP A 88 -4.33 3.32 -1.12
CA ASP A 88 -3.03 2.78 -1.52
C ASP A 88 -2.55 1.61 -0.64
N SER A 89 -3.36 1.22 0.35
CA SER A 89 -3.08 0.07 1.23
C SER A 89 -1.80 0.26 2.05
N SER A 90 -1.60 1.44 2.61
CA SER A 90 -0.48 1.72 3.51
C SER A 90 -0.86 1.46 4.97
N PRO A 91 0.00 0.75 5.73
CA PRO A 91 -0.25 0.48 7.14
C PRO A 91 0.07 1.74 7.96
N ILE A 92 -0.96 2.50 8.33
CA ILE A 92 -0.80 3.60 9.29
C ILE A 92 -1.74 3.42 10.48
N VAL A 93 -1.34 3.95 11.63
CA VAL A 93 -2.21 4.07 12.81
C VAL A 93 -2.42 5.56 13.08
N ALA A 94 -3.65 6.02 12.90
CA ALA A 94 -4.06 7.39 13.16
C ALA A 94 -4.64 7.49 14.57
N LEU A 95 -3.96 8.23 15.45
CA LEU A 95 -4.39 8.47 16.82
C LEU A 95 -5.03 9.86 16.91
N THR A 96 -6.26 9.93 17.39
CA THR A 96 -6.90 11.22 17.69
C THR A 96 -7.23 11.33 19.16
N GLY A 97 -6.92 12.48 19.76
CA GLY A 97 -7.53 12.85 21.04
C GLY A 97 -9.03 13.11 20.86
N GLN A 98 -9.79 12.97 21.94
CA GLN A 98 -11.22 13.27 21.97
C GLN A 98 -11.61 13.96 23.28
N VAL A 99 -12.74 14.68 23.29
CA VAL A 99 -13.36 15.17 24.52
C VAL A 99 -13.67 14.02 25.49
N ALA A 100 -13.85 14.33 26.78
CA ALA A 100 -14.04 13.30 27.80
C ALA A 100 -15.30 12.46 27.53
N THR A 101 -15.27 11.18 27.87
CA THR A 101 -16.37 10.24 27.59
C THR A 101 -17.73 10.73 28.07
N GLY A 102 -17.79 11.35 29.25
CA GLY A 102 -19.03 11.84 29.85
C GLY A 102 -19.66 13.06 29.17
N VAL A 103 -18.98 13.69 28.21
CA VAL A 103 -19.51 14.83 27.42
C VAL A 103 -19.60 14.54 25.94
N LEU A 104 -19.32 13.30 25.50
CA LEU A 104 -19.52 12.89 24.12
C LEU A 104 -20.99 13.02 23.73
N GLY A 105 -21.25 13.59 22.55
CA GLY A 105 -22.57 13.86 22.00
C GLY A 105 -23.24 15.13 22.52
N ASN A 106 -22.52 15.96 23.30
CA ASN A 106 -23.08 17.17 23.92
C ASN A 106 -22.63 18.46 23.22
N ASP A 107 -22.10 18.37 22.00
CA ASP A 107 -21.50 19.49 21.26
C ASP A 107 -20.41 20.20 22.09
N ALA A 108 -19.56 19.41 22.75
CA ALA A 108 -18.51 19.92 23.61
C ALA A 108 -17.46 20.71 22.80
N PHE A 109 -16.69 21.56 23.49
CA PHE A 109 -15.64 22.36 22.85
C PHE A 109 -14.62 21.45 22.14
N GLN A 110 -14.42 21.71 20.84
CA GLN A 110 -13.58 20.90 19.95
C GLN A 110 -14.00 19.42 19.87
N GLU A 111 -15.27 19.12 20.08
CA GLU A 111 -15.84 17.82 19.72
C GLU A 111 -16.08 17.76 18.20
N ALA A 112 -15.68 16.64 17.60
CA ALA A 112 -16.16 16.22 16.29
C ALA A 112 -16.32 14.71 16.31
N ASP A 113 -17.28 14.18 15.55
CA ASP A 113 -17.47 12.74 15.40
C ASP A 113 -16.42 12.13 14.44
N SER A 114 -15.16 12.20 14.89
CA SER A 114 -13.98 11.63 14.21
C SER A 114 -14.15 10.15 13.90
N PHE A 115 -14.81 9.40 14.79
CA PHE A 115 -15.06 7.98 14.63
C PHE A 115 -15.87 7.73 13.35
N SER A 116 -17.02 8.40 13.18
CA SER A 116 -17.84 8.26 11.98
C SER A 116 -17.20 8.82 10.72
N LEU A 117 -16.47 9.93 10.83
CA LEU A 117 -15.73 10.51 9.70
C LEU A 117 -14.65 9.58 9.15
N MET A 118 -14.01 8.78 10.02
CA MET A 118 -12.94 7.87 9.63
C MET A 118 -13.46 6.52 9.12
N MET A 119 -14.67 6.10 9.48
CA MET A 119 -15.23 4.77 9.11
C MET A 119 -15.08 4.37 7.64
N PRO A 120 -15.38 5.22 6.64
CA PRO A 120 -15.28 4.83 5.23
C PRO A 120 -13.84 4.78 4.70
N ILE A 121 -12.87 5.31 5.45
CA ILE A 121 -11.49 5.51 5.01
C ILE A 121 -10.48 4.79 5.90
N THR A 122 -10.93 3.84 6.73
CA THR A 122 -10.07 2.99 7.55
C THR A 122 -10.46 1.54 7.44
N LYS A 123 -9.49 0.64 7.64
CA LYS A 123 -9.77 -0.80 7.79
C LYS A 123 -10.59 -1.08 9.03
N HIS A 124 -10.33 -0.30 10.08
CA HIS A 124 -11.04 -0.39 11.35
C HIS A 124 -10.88 0.90 12.15
N ASN A 125 -11.78 1.07 13.10
CA ASN A 125 -11.98 2.28 13.88
C ASN A 125 -12.22 1.84 15.32
N PHE A 126 -11.49 2.42 16.26
CA PHE A 126 -11.71 2.21 17.67
C PHE A 126 -12.05 3.52 18.35
N ARG A 127 -12.94 3.48 19.33
CA ARG A 127 -13.07 4.51 20.36
C ARG A 127 -12.87 3.83 21.70
N VAL A 128 -11.86 4.26 22.45
CA VAL A 128 -11.57 3.68 23.77
C VAL A 128 -12.41 4.41 24.80
N THR A 129 -13.38 3.73 25.42
CA THR A 129 -14.25 4.31 26.46
C THR A 129 -13.97 3.77 27.87
N ASP A 130 -13.18 2.69 27.99
CA ASP A 130 -12.70 2.14 29.25
C ASP A 130 -11.17 2.02 29.21
N PRO A 131 -10.44 2.53 30.21
CA PRO A 131 -8.98 2.38 30.30
C PRO A 131 -8.48 0.92 30.22
N LYS A 132 -9.30 -0.07 30.60
CA LYS A 132 -8.97 -1.50 30.55
C LYS A 132 -8.83 -2.05 29.13
N ASP A 133 -9.41 -1.37 28.15
CA ASP A 133 -9.42 -1.78 26.74
C ASP A 133 -8.25 -1.18 25.96
N LEU A 134 -7.58 -0.16 26.51
CA LEU A 134 -6.52 0.60 25.83
C LEU A 134 -5.44 -0.30 25.21
N ALA A 135 -4.90 -1.24 26.00
CA ALA A 135 -3.83 -2.13 25.55
C ALA A 135 -4.28 -3.05 24.41
N GLU A 136 -5.46 -3.65 24.56
CA GLU A 136 -6.02 -4.54 23.55
C GLU A 136 -6.32 -3.78 22.26
N THR A 137 -6.86 -2.57 22.36
CA THR A 137 -7.15 -1.70 21.22
C THR A 137 -5.89 -1.32 20.46
N VAL A 138 -4.84 -0.84 21.14
CA VAL A 138 -3.58 -0.47 20.46
C VAL A 138 -2.97 -1.70 19.78
N ASN A 139 -2.91 -2.84 20.49
CA ASN A 139 -2.37 -4.09 19.91
C ASN A 139 -3.19 -4.56 18.70
N LYS A 140 -4.53 -4.49 18.75
CA LYS A 140 -5.41 -4.82 17.63
C LYS A 140 -5.21 -3.86 16.47
N ALA A 141 -5.04 -2.57 16.74
CA ALA A 141 -4.90 -1.56 15.69
C ALA A 141 -3.65 -1.80 14.83
N PHE A 142 -2.50 -2.03 15.45
CA PHE A 142 -1.28 -2.37 14.73
C PHE A 142 -1.41 -3.69 13.97
N MET A 143 -1.95 -4.73 14.61
CA MET A 143 -2.20 -6.01 13.96
C MET A 143 -3.12 -5.88 12.73
N ILE A 144 -4.23 -5.15 12.85
CA ILE A 144 -5.17 -4.94 11.73
C ILE A 144 -4.49 -4.13 10.63
N ALA A 145 -3.74 -3.07 10.95
CA ALA A 145 -3.06 -2.25 9.96
C ALA A 145 -2.08 -3.08 9.10
N THR A 146 -1.45 -4.10 9.68
CA THR A 146 -0.38 -4.91 9.06
C THR A 146 -0.76 -6.36 8.72
N THR A 147 -2.04 -6.73 8.69
CA THR A 147 -2.47 -8.08 8.30
C THR A 147 -3.44 -8.06 7.13
N GLY A 148 -3.33 -9.06 6.26
CA GLY A 148 -4.08 -9.12 5.00
C GLY A 148 -3.65 -7.99 4.07
N ARG A 149 -4.60 -7.38 3.37
CA ARG A 149 -4.34 -6.12 2.66
C ARG A 149 -4.08 -5.02 3.69
N TYR A 150 -2.91 -4.41 3.66
CA TYR A 150 -2.54 -3.34 4.59
C TYR A 150 -3.45 -2.13 4.44
N GLY A 151 -3.51 -1.30 5.48
CA GLY A 151 -4.32 -0.09 5.45
C GLY A 151 -4.38 0.63 6.80
N PRO A 152 -4.97 1.83 6.82
CA PRO A 152 -5.06 2.65 8.01
C PRO A 152 -6.01 2.07 9.06
N VAL A 153 -5.67 2.25 10.33
CA VAL A 153 -6.56 2.04 11.47
C VAL A 153 -6.61 3.33 12.30
N HIS A 154 -7.81 3.71 12.72
CA HIS A 154 -8.03 4.89 13.55
C HIS A 154 -8.31 4.48 15.00
N ILE A 155 -7.70 5.20 15.95
CA ILE A 155 -7.99 5.08 17.39
C ILE A 155 -8.36 6.47 17.93
N ASP A 156 -9.61 6.61 18.37
CA ASP A 156 -10.14 7.79 19.05
C ASP A 156 -9.99 7.62 20.57
N LEU A 157 -9.25 8.52 21.21
CA LEU A 157 -8.81 8.44 22.61
C LEU A 157 -9.33 9.66 23.41
N PRO A 158 -10.44 9.51 24.14
CA PRO A 158 -10.96 10.52 25.06
C PRO A 158 -9.95 10.94 26.12
N THR A 159 -9.96 12.23 26.48
CA THR A 159 -8.98 12.82 27.41
C THR A 159 -9.00 12.21 28.80
N ASP A 160 -10.14 11.71 29.26
CA ASP A 160 -10.30 11.02 30.55
C ASP A 160 -9.67 9.62 30.54
N ILE A 161 -9.51 8.99 29.37
CA ILE A 161 -8.71 7.76 29.26
C ILE A 161 -7.24 8.05 29.52
N PHE A 162 -6.70 9.17 29.00
CA PHE A 162 -5.30 9.55 29.24
C PHE A 162 -4.99 9.81 30.72
N THR A 163 -5.94 10.39 31.46
CA THR A 163 -5.76 10.77 32.88
C THR A 163 -6.18 9.67 33.86
N SER A 164 -6.91 8.65 33.40
CA SER A 164 -7.30 7.49 34.20
C SER A 164 -6.13 6.54 34.49
N GLU A 165 -6.27 5.75 35.55
CA GLU A 165 -5.34 4.68 35.88
C GLU A 165 -5.61 3.43 35.03
N VAL A 166 -4.54 2.89 34.44
CA VAL A 166 -4.52 1.59 33.77
C VAL A 166 -3.75 0.61 34.66
N ALA A 167 -4.36 -0.54 34.96
CA ALA A 167 -3.72 -1.59 35.75
C ALA A 167 -2.67 -2.33 34.92
N GLU A 168 -1.58 -2.77 35.57
CA GLU A 168 -0.51 -3.50 34.89
C GLU A 168 -1.01 -4.79 34.23
N ALA A 169 -1.97 -5.47 34.86
CA ALA A 169 -2.60 -6.67 34.32
C ALA A 169 -3.32 -6.41 32.97
N ASP A 170 -3.93 -5.24 32.80
CA ASP A 170 -4.60 -4.87 31.55
C ASP A 170 -3.59 -4.59 30.43
N LEU A 171 -2.41 -4.06 30.77
CA LEU A 171 -1.31 -3.83 29.81
C LEU A 171 -0.67 -5.12 29.28
N ALA A 172 -0.86 -6.24 29.97
CA ALA A 172 -0.33 -7.55 29.57
C ALA A 172 -1.25 -8.30 28.59
N LYS A 173 -2.46 -7.78 28.30
CA LYS A 173 -3.41 -8.44 27.40
C LYS A 173 -2.85 -8.59 25.99
N THR A 174 -2.72 -9.84 25.55
CA THR A 174 -2.26 -10.18 24.20
C THR A 174 -3.42 -10.33 23.23
N VAL A 175 -3.22 -9.88 21.99
CA VAL A 175 -4.19 -10.07 20.91
C VAL A 175 -3.81 -11.29 20.09
N ARG A 176 -4.78 -12.17 19.81
CA ARG A 176 -4.56 -13.31 18.94
C ARG A 176 -4.49 -12.86 17.48
N VAL A 177 -3.37 -13.13 16.83
CA VAL A 177 -3.20 -12.90 15.39
C VAL A 177 -4.09 -13.88 14.60
N PRO A 178 -5.05 -13.40 13.80
CA PRO A 178 -5.85 -14.29 12.97
C PRO A 178 -4.96 -14.92 11.88
N LYS A 179 -5.19 -16.20 11.57
CA LYS A 179 -4.53 -16.84 10.44
C LYS A 179 -5.03 -16.20 9.15
N LEU A 180 -4.12 -15.73 8.30
CA LEU A 180 -4.46 -15.20 6.98
C LEU A 180 -5.17 -16.30 6.17
N LYS A 181 -6.29 -15.92 5.55
CA LYS A 181 -7.01 -16.82 4.65
C LYS A 181 -6.14 -17.07 3.43
N ARG A 182 -5.82 -18.34 3.17
CA ARG A 182 -5.10 -18.78 1.98
C ARG A 182 -5.98 -19.76 1.21
N ASN A 183 -6.17 -19.52 -0.07
CA ASN A 183 -6.89 -20.42 -0.96
C ASN A 183 -6.09 -20.63 -2.26
N LEU A 184 -5.47 -21.79 -2.37
CA LEU A 184 -4.66 -22.20 -3.55
C LEU A 184 -5.29 -23.37 -4.30
N SER A 185 -6.61 -23.60 -4.16
CA SER A 185 -7.28 -24.72 -4.83
C SER A 185 -7.11 -24.68 -6.35
N GLY A 186 -7.03 -23.48 -6.94
CA GLY A 186 -6.79 -23.27 -8.37
C GLY A 186 -5.33 -23.35 -8.81
N LEU A 187 -4.38 -23.68 -7.92
CA LEU A 187 -2.94 -23.60 -8.24
C LEU A 187 -2.55 -24.49 -9.42
N LEU A 188 -3.05 -25.73 -9.47
CA LEU A 188 -2.77 -26.65 -10.57
C LEU A 188 -3.36 -26.15 -11.90
N ASP A 189 -4.52 -25.53 -11.88
CA ASP A 189 -5.14 -24.96 -13.08
C ASP A 189 -4.39 -23.70 -13.54
N ALA A 190 -3.92 -22.88 -12.61
CA ALA A 190 -3.04 -21.75 -12.93
C ALA A 190 -1.74 -22.23 -13.61
N ILE A 191 -1.09 -23.25 -13.07
CA ILE A 191 0.12 -23.86 -13.67
C ILE A 191 -0.16 -24.34 -15.08
N LYS A 192 -1.21 -25.14 -15.30
CA LYS A 192 -1.59 -25.63 -16.64
C LYS A 192 -1.84 -24.50 -17.62
N LEU A 193 -2.54 -23.45 -17.20
CA LEU A 193 -2.80 -22.27 -18.03
C LEU A 193 -1.49 -21.60 -18.44
N LEU A 194 -0.60 -21.35 -17.48
CA LEU A 194 0.69 -20.69 -17.71
C LEU A 194 1.62 -21.51 -18.61
N GLU A 195 1.65 -22.83 -18.46
CA GLU A 195 2.45 -23.72 -19.32
C GLU A 195 1.94 -23.72 -20.78
N SER A 196 0.61 -23.73 -20.93
CA SER A 196 -0.05 -23.70 -22.24
C SER A 196 -0.02 -22.33 -22.94
N ALA A 197 0.25 -21.24 -22.21
CA ALA A 197 0.15 -19.87 -22.69
C ALA A 197 1.15 -19.56 -23.81
N GLU A 198 0.74 -19.21 -25.02
CA GLU A 198 1.67 -18.86 -26.10
C GLU A 198 2.28 -17.46 -25.93
N ARG A 199 1.54 -16.53 -25.32
CA ARG A 199 1.90 -15.12 -25.11
C ARG A 199 1.56 -14.69 -23.68
N PRO A 200 2.21 -15.27 -22.65
CA PRO A 200 1.93 -14.91 -21.27
C PRO A 200 2.44 -13.48 -20.97
N THR A 201 1.71 -12.74 -20.16
CA THR A 201 2.17 -11.45 -19.58
C THR A 201 1.97 -11.48 -18.07
N ILE A 202 2.93 -10.97 -17.31
CA ILE A 202 2.83 -10.79 -15.85
C ILE A 202 2.53 -9.32 -15.57
N MET A 203 1.44 -9.05 -14.85
CA MET A 203 1.10 -7.71 -14.37
C MET A 203 1.29 -7.63 -12.87
N VAL A 204 2.15 -6.72 -12.44
CA VAL A 204 2.59 -6.55 -11.05
C VAL A 204 1.94 -5.31 -10.46
N GLY A 205 1.23 -5.46 -9.34
CA GLY A 205 0.63 -4.36 -8.58
C GLY A 205 1.31 -4.10 -7.23
N GLY A 206 0.81 -3.09 -6.51
CA GLY A 206 1.40 -2.62 -5.25
C GLY A 206 1.47 -3.70 -4.15
N GLY A 207 0.65 -4.76 -4.23
CA GLY A 207 0.76 -5.89 -3.30
C GLY A 207 2.12 -6.60 -3.36
N VAL A 208 2.79 -6.59 -4.52
CA VAL A 208 4.15 -7.15 -4.66
C VAL A 208 5.18 -6.28 -3.94
N ALA A 209 5.02 -4.95 -3.95
CA ALA A 209 5.92 -4.04 -3.25
C ALA A 209 5.87 -4.22 -1.72
N TRP A 210 4.70 -4.58 -1.17
CA TRP A 210 4.55 -4.91 0.25
C TRP A 210 5.07 -6.30 0.59
N SER A 211 4.78 -7.28 -0.28
CA SER A 211 5.22 -8.68 -0.14
C SER A 211 6.73 -8.87 -0.37
N ARG A 212 7.40 -7.88 -0.97
CA ARG A 212 8.82 -7.93 -1.39
C ARG A 212 9.14 -9.08 -2.35
N ALA A 213 8.18 -9.46 -3.19
CA ALA A 213 8.28 -10.60 -4.10
C ALA A 213 9.01 -10.31 -5.43
N GLY A 214 9.74 -9.19 -5.53
CA GLY A 214 10.32 -8.71 -6.80
C GLY A 214 11.31 -9.67 -7.45
N GLY A 215 12.17 -10.30 -6.63
CA GLY A 215 13.12 -11.31 -7.10
C GLY A 215 12.41 -12.57 -7.61
N GLU A 216 11.39 -13.02 -6.90
CA GLU A 216 10.59 -14.18 -7.26
C GLU A 216 9.77 -13.94 -8.53
N ILE A 217 9.22 -12.73 -8.70
CA ILE A 217 8.55 -12.32 -9.94
C ILE A 217 9.51 -12.36 -11.12
N THR A 218 10.74 -11.88 -10.94
CA THR A 218 11.78 -11.90 -11.98
C THR A 218 12.10 -13.35 -12.36
N ARG A 219 12.33 -14.23 -11.38
CA ARG A 219 12.57 -15.66 -11.60
C ARG A 219 11.39 -16.34 -12.29
N LEU A 220 10.16 -16.03 -11.90
CA LEU A 220 8.96 -16.56 -12.54
C LEU A 220 8.86 -16.10 -14.01
N ALA A 221 9.16 -14.83 -14.29
CA ALA A 221 9.18 -14.29 -15.64
C ALA A 221 10.21 -15.00 -16.52
N GLU A 222 11.40 -15.32 -16.00
CA GLU A 222 12.43 -16.09 -16.71
C GLU A 222 12.00 -17.54 -17.00
N ILE A 223 11.31 -18.19 -16.06
CA ILE A 223 10.77 -19.55 -16.23
C ILE A 223 9.72 -19.57 -17.35
N LEU A 224 8.83 -18.58 -17.35
CA LEU A 224 7.73 -18.47 -18.31
C LEU A 224 8.15 -17.84 -19.64
N MET A 225 9.32 -17.17 -19.67
CA MET A 225 9.73 -16.24 -20.73
C MET A 225 8.64 -15.19 -21.00
N ALA A 226 8.08 -14.63 -19.93
CA ALA A 226 6.95 -13.71 -19.98
C ALA A 226 7.41 -12.26 -19.71
N PRO A 227 6.98 -11.25 -20.50
CA PRO A 227 7.16 -9.87 -20.13
C PRO A 227 6.44 -9.52 -18.82
N ILE A 228 7.03 -8.59 -18.09
CA ILE A 228 6.50 -7.98 -16.88
C ILE A 228 6.06 -6.55 -17.20
N VAL A 229 4.83 -6.22 -16.82
CA VAL A 229 4.34 -4.85 -16.76
C VAL A 229 4.01 -4.49 -15.31
N THR A 230 4.22 -3.23 -14.93
CA THR A 230 3.93 -2.75 -13.59
C THR A 230 2.74 -1.79 -13.60
N THR A 231 1.97 -1.74 -12.52
CA THR A 231 1.14 -0.57 -12.25
C THR A 231 2.01 0.54 -11.68
N LEU A 232 1.50 1.78 -11.64
CA LEU A 232 2.21 2.90 -10.99
C LEU A 232 2.63 2.56 -9.55
N MET A 233 1.75 1.87 -8.81
CA MET A 233 1.97 1.46 -7.43
C MET A 233 3.05 0.38 -7.26
N ALA A 234 3.46 -0.27 -8.36
CA ALA A 234 4.45 -1.32 -8.37
C ALA A 234 5.76 -0.90 -9.04
N LYS A 235 5.87 0.35 -9.50
CA LYS A 235 7.10 0.84 -10.14
C LYS A 235 8.28 0.64 -9.18
N GLY A 236 9.37 0.06 -9.69
CA GLY A 236 10.56 -0.28 -8.89
C GLY A 236 10.42 -1.52 -7.98
N SER A 237 9.27 -2.21 -7.97
CA SER A 237 9.13 -3.49 -7.24
C SER A 237 9.87 -4.65 -7.93
N VAL A 238 10.21 -4.48 -9.20
CA VAL A 238 11.12 -5.31 -10.00
C VAL A 238 12.14 -4.38 -10.65
N SER A 239 13.33 -4.88 -10.99
CA SER A 239 14.35 -4.05 -11.63
C SER A 239 13.86 -3.57 -13.00
N GLU A 240 13.71 -2.25 -13.15
CA GLU A 240 13.28 -1.62 -14.41
C GLU A 240 14.29 -1.80 -15.56
N ASN A 241 15.52 -2.20 -15.24
CA ASN A 241 16.58 -2.51 -16.21
C ASN A 241 16.52 -3.96 -16.72
N HIS A 242 15.67 -4.80 -16.15
CA HIS A 242 15.58 -6.19 -16.56
C HIS A 242 14.96 -6.31 -17.97
N PRO A 243 15.51 -7.12 -18.90
CA PRO A 243 15.05 -7.17 -20.29
C PRO A 243 13.59 -7.59 -20.51
N LEU A 244 12.98 -8.26 -19.52
CA LEU A 244 11.57 -8.64 -19.54
C LEU A 244 10.63 -7.55 -18.99
N VAL A 245 11.15 -6.49 -18.36
CA VAL A 245 10.32 -5.42 -17.79
C VAL A 245 10.02 -4.37 -18.86
N LEU A 246 8.73 -4.13 -19.09
CA LEU A 246 8.24 -3.19 -20.09
C LEU A 246 7.84 -1.83 -19.48
N GLY A 247 7.93 -1.70 -18.16
CA GLY A 247 7.56 -0.51 -17.40
C GLY A 247 6.06 -0.41 -17.09
N VAL A 248 5.64 0.80 -16.76
CA VAL A 248 4.29 1.11 -16.26
C VAL A 248 3.25 0.98 -17.39
N CYS A 249 2.13 0.34 -17.08
CA CYS A 249 0.96 0.21 -17.96
C CYS A 249 -0.20 1.15 -17.57
N GLY A 250 -1.21 1.25 -18.43
CA GLY A 250 -2.43 2.03 -18.21
C GLY A 250 -2.49 3.32 -19.03
N MET A 251 -3.35 4.24 -18.60
CA MET A 251 -3.73 5.48 -19.30
C MET A 251 -2.54 6.32 -19.79
N HIS A 252 -1.48 6.44 -18.97
CA HIS A 252 -0.23 7.14 -19.30
C HIS A 252 0.97 6.18 -19.32
N GLY A 253 0.71 4.88 -19.39
CA GLY A 253 1.76 3.85 -19.44
C GLY A 253 2.46 3.80 -20.79
N ARG A 254 3.54 3.02 -20.85
CA ARG A 254 4.27 2.77 -22.09
C ARG A 254 3.39 2.01 -23.07
N GLN A 255 3.42 2.41 -24.34
CA GLN A 255 2.62 1.78 -25.38
C GLN A 255 2.98 0.29 -25.54
N VAL A 256 4.25 -0.10 -25.38
CA VAL A 256 4.67 -1.50 -25.40
C VAL A 256 4.11 -2.32 -24.22
N ALA A 257 3.99 -1.72 -23.03
CA ALA A 257 3.38 -2.38 -21.87
C ALA A 257 1.87 -2.62 -22.11
N ASN A 258 1.16 -1.61 -22.61
CA ASN A 258 -0.25 -1.74 -22.98
C ASN A 258 -0.46 -2.74 -24.14
N TYR A 259 0.45 -2.79 -25.10
CA TYR A 259 0.41 -3.76 -26.18
C TYR A 259 0.53 -5.19 -25.65
N ALA A 260 1.51 -5.46 -24.77
CA ALA A 260 1.72 -6.78 -24.18
C ALA A 260 0.51 -7.22 -23.33
N LEU A 261 -0.14 -6.29 -22.61
CA LEU A 261 -1.38 -6.56 -21.89
C LEU A 261 -2.54 -6.92 -22.83
N ASN A 262 -2.76 -6.13 -23.88
CA ASN A 262 -3.90 -6.30 -24.77
C ASN A 262 -3.76 -7.49 -25.74
N ASN A 263 -2.54 -7.99 -25.95
CA ASN A 263 -2.26 -9.09 -26.90
C ASN A 263 -1.83 -10.40 -26.22
N CYS A 264 -1.87 -10.47 -24.89
CA CYS A 264 -1.60 -11.71 -24.17
C CYS A 264 -2.77 -12.69 -24.23
N ASP A 265 -2.48 -13.98 -24.30
CA ASP A 265 -3.48 -15.04 -24.19
C ASP A 265 -3.70 -15.50 -22.74
N VAL A 266 -2.69 -15.36 -21.89
CA VAL A 266 -2.77 -15.53 -20.44
C VAL A 266 -2.17 -14.32 -19.73
N LEU A 267 -2.94 -13.72 -18.82
CA LEU A 267 -2.49 -12.65 -17.93
C LEU A 267 -2.35 -13.19 -16.52
N LEU A 268 -1.14 -13.14 -15.97
CA LEU A 268 -0.88 -13.40 -14.57
C LEU A 268 -0.85 -12.07 -13.82
N ALA A 269 -1.95 -11.72 -13.16
CA ALA A 269 -2.10 -10.49 -12.40
C ALA A 269 -1.81 -10.74 -10.92
N ILE A 270 -0.82 -10.07 -10.35
CA ILE A 270 -0.32 -10.33 -9.00
C ILE A 270 -0.35 -9.04 -8.16
N GLY A 271 -1.10 -9.09 -7.05
CA GLY A 271 -1.19 -7.99 -6.08
C GLY A 271 -1.77 -6.71 -6.67
N THR A 272 -2.77 -6.84 -7.53
CA THR A 272 -3.37 -5.74 -8.31
C THR A 272 -4.89 -5.81 -8.30
N ARG A 273 -5.52 -4.63 -8.24
CA ARG A 273 -6.98 -4.45 -8.14
C ARG A 273 -7.69 -4.13 -9.45
N PHE A 274 -6.98 -4.24 -10.58
CA PHE A 274 -7.51 -3.87 -11.91
C PHE A 274 -8.21 -2.51 -11.89
N SER A 275 -7.48 -1.45 -11.53
CA SER A 275 -8.05 -0.09 -11.53
C SER A 275 -8.43 0.34 -12.94
N ASP A 276 -9.43 1.21 -13.03
CA ASP A 276 -9.85 1.90 -14.26
C ASP A 276 -8.70 2.60 -14.98
N ARG A 277 -7.73 3.14 -14.23
CA ARG A 277 -6.51 3.76 -14.78
C ARG A 277 -5.60 2.77 -15.52
N VAL A 278 -5.71 1.48 -15.24
CA VAL A 278 -4.98 0.41 -15.94
C VAL A 278 -5.85 -0.22 -17.03
N THR A 279 -7.09 -0.59 -16.69
CA THR A 279 -7.95 -1.35 -17.60
C THR A 279 -8.56 -0.50 -18.71
N GLY A 280 -8.67 0.82 -18.51
CA GLY A 280 -9.49 1.67 -19.35
C GLY A 280 -10.94 1.16 -19.36
N LYS A 281 -11.51 0.99 -20.56
CA LYS A 281 -12.86 0.47 -20.72
C LYS A 281 -12.92 -1.02 -20.42
N LEU A 282 -13.44 -1.38 -19.25
CA LEU A 282 -13.52 -2.77 -18.75
C LEU A 282 -14.17 -3.75 -19.72
N SER A 283 -15.17 -3.32 -20.51
CA SER A 283 -15.84 -4.19 -21.48
C SER A 283 -14.94 -4.67 -22.63
N GLU A 284 -13.81 -3.99 -22.86
CA GLU A 284 -12.85 -4.32 -23.92
C GLU A 284 -11.58 -4.97 -23.36
N PHE A 285 -11.28 -4.75 -22.08
CA PHE A 285 -10.08 -5.27 -21.43
C PHE A 285 -10.15 -6.80 -21.27
N GLY A 286 -9.10 -7.49 -21.74
CA GLY A 286 -8.90 -8.91 -21.49
C GLY A 286 -9.98 -9.84 -22.06
N THR A 287 -10.81 -9.39 -23.01
CA THR A 287 -11.94 -10.16 -23.58
C THR A 287 -11.53 -11.48 -24.23
N LYS A 288 -10.28 -11.61 -24.66
CA LYS A 288 -9.70 -12.82 -25.27
C LYS A 288 -8.60 -13.46 -24.40
N THR A 289 -8.44 -12.99 -23.16
CA THR A 289 -7.32 -13.32 -22.29
C THR A 289 -7.81 -14.17 -21.12
N LYS A 290 -7.11 -15.26 -20.81
CA LYS A 290 -7.36 -16.04 -19.60
C LYS A 290 -6.60 -15.40 -18.44
N VAL A 291 -7.32 -14.95 -17.42
CA VAL A 291 -6.70 -14.24 -16.29
C VAL A 291 -6.49 -15.19 -15.11
N VAL A 292 -5.25 -15.25 -14.62
CA VAL A 292 -4.89 -15.81 -13.31
C VAL A 292 -4.67 -14.64 -12.37
N HIS A 293 -5.50 -14.51 -11.32
CA HIS A 293 -5.45 -13.39 -10.38
C HIS A 293 -4.96 -13.87 -9.02
N VAL A 294 -3.84 -13.31 -8.57
CA VAL A 294 -3.26 -13.51 -7.24
C VAL A 294 -3.50 -12.24 -6.43
N ASP A 295 -4.21 -12.37 -5.32
CA ASP A 295 -4.38 -11.26 -4.37
C ASP A 295 -4.50 -11.79 -2.93
N ILE A 296 -4.07 -10.99 -1.96
CA ILE A 296 -4.22 -11.33 -0.54
C ILE A 296 -5.67 -11.10 -0.07
N ASP A 297 -6.38 -10.20 -0.76
CA ASP A 297 -7.77 -9.87 -0.49
C ASP A 297 -8.71 -10.62 -1.43
N SER A 298 -9.44 -11.60 -0.88
CA SER A 298 -10.41 -12.38 -1.65
C SER A 298 -11.51 -11.53 -2.29
N SER A 299 -11.79 -10.33 -1.77
CA SER A 299 -12.81 -9.43 -2.34
C SER A 299 -12.37 -8.75 -3.63
N GLU A 300 -11.07 -8.73 -3.94
CA GLU A 300 -10.55 -8.18 -5.19
C GLU A 300 -10.60 -9.22 -6.33
N ILE A 301 -10.62 -10.52 -6.00
CA ILE A 301 -10.69 -11.60 -6.98
C ILE A 301 -12.03 -11.56 -7.72
N GLY A 302 -11.98 -11.32 -9.03
CA GLY A 302 -13.18 -11.32 -9.89
C GLY A 302 -14.06 -10.07 -9.76
N LYS A 303 -13.62 -9.04 -9.01
CA LYS A 303 -14.36 -7.80 -8.77
C LYS A 303 -14.59 -6.99 -10.05
N ASN A 304 -13.51 -6.60 -10.72
CA ASN A 304 -13.55 -5.79 -11.94
C ASN A 304 -13.35 -6.63 -13.21
N VAL A 305 -12.38 -7.54 -13.18
CA VAL A 305 -12.06 -8.44 -14.29
C VAL A 305 -12.35 -9.87 -13.85
N LYS A 306 -13.25 -10.55 -14.56
CA LYS A 306 -13.58 -11.94 -14.25
C LYS A 306 -12.38 -12.84 -14.55
N GLY A 307 -11.73 -13.31 -13.48
CA GLY A 307 -10.62 -14.26 -13.56
C GLY A 307 -11.07 -15.64 -14.06
N ARG A 308 -10.15 -16.35 -14.73
CA ARG A 308 -10.30 -17.79 -14.98
C ARG A 308 -9.92 -18.60 -13.73
N VAL A 309 -8.89 -18.13 -13.01
CA VAL A 309 -8.39 -18.74 -11.77
C VAL A 309 -8.07 -17.63 -10.77
N GLY A 310 -8.52 -17.79 -9.52
CA GLY A 310 -8.18 -16.91 -8.41
C GLY A 310 -7.34 -17.66 -7.37
N LEU A 311 -6.23 -17.08 -6.93
CA LEU A 311 -5.38 -17.58 -5.86
C LEU A 311 -5.33 -16.54 -4.75
N VAL A 312 -5.79 -16.91 -3.56
CA VAL A 312 -5.84 -16.00 -2.41
C VAL A 312 -4.63 -16.25 -1.51
N GLY A 313 -3.77 -15.24 -1.37
CA GLY A 313 -2.60 -15.30 -0.51
C GLY A 313 -1.61 -14.16 -0.76
N ASP A 314 -0.62 -14.09 0.13
CA ASP A 314 0.53 -13.21 -0.02
C ASP A 314 1.29 -13.51 -1.34
N ALA A 315 1.70 -12.45 -2.05
CA ALA A 315 2.26 -12.58 -3.39
C ALA A 315 3.52 -13.45 -3.44
N TRP A 316 4.47 -13.25 -2.51
CA TRP A 316 5.70 -14.04 -2.39
C TRP A 316 5.36 -15.53 -2.20
N THR A 317 4.41 -15.81 -1.31
CA THR A 317 3.97 -17.20 -1.03
C THR A 317 3.38 -17.87 -2.27
N VAL A 318 2.49 -17.18 -2.99
CA VAL A 318 1.82 -17.76 -4.17
C VAL A 318 2.78 -17.90 -5.34
N VAL A 319 3.63 -16.90 -5.58
CA VAL A 319 4.63 -16.93 -6.66
C VAL A 319 5.62 -18.09 -6.45
N ASN A 320 6.09 -18.34 -5.22
CA ASN A 320 6.94 -19.49 -4.95
C ASN A 320 6.23 -20.83 -5.19
N ALA A 321 4.94 -20.92 -4.86
CA ALA A 321 4.16 -22.13 -5.15
C ALA A 321 4.01 -22.35 -6.67
N LEU A 322 3.84 -21.29 -7.46
CA LEU A 322 3.84 -21.37 -8.92
C LEU A 322 5.20 -21.82 -9.45
N ILE A 323 6.29 -21.19 -9.00
CA ILE A 323 7.66 -21.55 -9.41
C ILE A 323 7.97 -23.03 -9.14
N ALA A 324 7.56 -23.54 -7.97
CA ALA A 324 7.79 -24.92 -7.60
C ALA A 324 7.04 -25.94 -8.50
N GLY A 325 5.89 -25.55 -9.04
CA GLY A 325 5.07 -26.41 -9.89
C GLY A 325 5.31 -26.25 -11.39
N LEU A 326 5.98 -25.18 -11.83
CA LEU A 326 6.23 -24.89 -13.23
C LEU A 326 7.52 -25.57 -13.74
N GLN A 327 7.42 -26.21 -14.90
CA GLN A 327 8.61 -26.64 -15.63
C GLN A 327 9.23 -25.46 -16.40
N LYS A 328 10.57 -25.43 -16.49
CA LYS A 328 11.26 -24.40 -17.27
C LYS A 328 10.86 -24.50 -18.74
N ARG A 329 10.35 -23.41 -19.30
CA ARG A 329 9.91 -23.37 -20.68
C ARG A 329 11.10 -23.34 -21.63
N LYS A 330 11.02 -24.10 -22.73
CA LYS A 330 11.96 -23.91 -23.86
C LYS A 330 11.65 -22.56 -24.51
N LYS A 331 12.68 -21.78 -24.83
CA LYS A 331 12.54 -20.49 -25.54
C LYS A 331 11.74 -20.72 -26.82
N LYS A 332 10.57 -20.09 -26.94
CA LYS A 332 9.91 -19.88 -28.24
C LYS A 332 10.38 -18.51 -28.74
N GLU A 333 11.27 -18.51 -29.71
CA GLU A 333 11.96 -17.31 -30.22
C GLU A 333 10.98 -16.22 -30.70
N THR A 334 9.83 -16.63 -31.23
CA THR A 334 8.88 -15.75 -31.94
C THR A 334 8.27 -14.64 -31.08
N TRP A 335 7.91 -14.90 -29.81
CA TRP A 335 7.32 -13.85 -28.95
C TRP A 335 8.37 -12.88 -28.43
N MET A 336 9.54 -13.39 -28.05
CA MET A 336 10.64 -12.57 -27.55
C MET A 336 11.25 -11.70 -28.64
N GLU A 337 11.36 -12.21 -29.87
CA GLU A 337 11.74 -11.41 -31.04
C GLU A 337 10.70 -10.33 -31.33
N ARG A 338 9.41 -10.68 -31.30
CA ARG A 338 8.33 -9.70 -31.44
C ARG A 338 8.42 -8.59 -30.38
N MET A 339 8.67 -8.93 -29.12
CA MET A 339 8.84 -7.94 -28.06
C MET A 339 10.11 -7.10 -28.23
N LYS A 340 11.21 -7.70 -28.71
CA LYS A 340 12.44 -6.97 -29.02
C LYS A 340 12.22 -5.95 -30.15
N THR A 341 11.48 -6.33 -31.18
CA THR A 341 11.05 -5.42 -32.26
C THR A 341 10.17 -4.30 -31.73
N LEU A 342 9.14 -4.64 -30.95
CA LEU A 342 8.23 -3.65 -30.36
C LEU A 342 8.92 -2.70 -29.39
N ASN A 343 9.86 -3.17 -28.57
CA ASN A 343 10.66 -2.32 -27.68
C ASN A 343 11.56 -1.36 -28.48
N LYS A 344 12.08 -1.79 -29.63
CA LYS A 344 12.91 -0.94 -30.50
C LYS A 344 12.07 0.15 -31.18
N GLU A 345 10.83 -0.15 -31.54
CA GLU A 345 9.91 0.79 -32.19
C GLU A 345 9.21 1.71 -31.19
N CYS A 346 9.01 1.24 -29.96
CA CYS A 346 8.38 1.98 -28.87
C CYS A 346 9.43 2.71 -28.03
N THR A 347 10.17 3.62 -28.66
CA THR A 347 11.05 4.56 -27.94
C THR A 347 10.25 5.78 -27.51
N CYS A 348 10.34 6.14 -26.24
CA CYS A 348 9.88 7.46 -25.80
C CYS A 348 10.88 8.51 -26.33
N ASP A 349 10.60 9.04 -27.52
CA ASP A 349 11.38 10.15 -28.09
C ASP A 349 10.98 11.45 -27.39
N TYR A 350 11.65 11.73 -26.28
CA TYR A 350 11.45 12.97 -25.54
C TYR A 350 12.25 14.08 -26.24
N ASP A 351 11.60 15.22 -26.47
CA ASP A 351 12.33 16.43 -26.86
C ASP A 351 13.19 16.93 -25.68
N LEU A 352 14.45 16.53 -25.68
CA LEU A 352 15.45 16.92 -24.68
C LEU A 352 16.25 18.15 -25.11
N ARG A 353 15.93 18.79 -26.24
CA ARG A 353 16.78 19.83 -26.84
C ARG A 353 16.08 21.17 -27.02
N SER A 354 14.76 21.22 -26.98
CA SER A 354 14.02 22.48 -27.18
C SER A 354 14.22 23.52 -26.08
N ASP A 355 13.95 24.78 -26.47
CA ASP A 355 13.83 25.97 -25.63
C ASP A 355 12.44 26.61 -25.89
N PRO A 356 11.59 26.85 -24.87
CA PRO A 356 11.81 26.68 -23.43
C PRO A 356 11.95 25.23 -22.97
N LEU A 357 12.62 25.07 -21.82
CA LEU A 357 12.88 23.79 -21.16
C LEU A 357 11.60 22.94 -21.03
N LYS A 358 11.66 21.70 -21.50
CA LYS A 358 10.57 20.73 -21.36
C LYS A 358 10.67 20.00 -20.02
N PRO A 359 9.55 19.77 -19.33
CA PRO A 359 9.55 19.10 -18.04
C PRO A 359 10.09 17.65 -18.11
N GLN A 360 9.91 16.96 -19.23
CA GLN A 360 10.48 15.62 -19.47
C GLN A 360 12.02 15.62 -19.39
N LYS A 361 12.66 16.70 -19.88
CA LYS A 361 14.11 16.86 -19.78
C LYS A 361 14.56 16.99 -18.33
N VAL A 362 13.83 17.74 -17.52
CA VAL A 362 14.14 17.89 -16.09
C VAL A 362 14.12 16.53 -15.41
N VAL A 363 13.07 15.74 -15.62
CA VAL A 363 12.95 14.41 -15.02
C VAL A 363 14.03 13.45 -15.55
N HIS A 364 14.33 13.49 -16.85
CA HIS A 364 15.39 12.68 -17.45
C HIS A 364 16.76 12.96 -16.83
N GLU A 365 17.13 14.24 -16.69
CA GLU A 365 18.40 14.63 -16.08
C GLU A 365 18.45 14.29 -14.59
N LEU A 366 17.36 14.49 -13.84
CA LEU A 366 17.28 14.05 -12.45
C LEU A 366 17.48 12.53 -12.33
N SER A 367 16.79 11.74 -13.15
CA SER A 367 16.91 10.28 -13.16
C SER A 367 18.35 9.82 -13.42
N ARG A 368 19.09 10.52 -14.31
CA ARG A 368 20.50 10.23 -14.59
C ARG A 368 21.45 10.57 -13.44
N LEU A 369 21.11 11.56 -12.63
CA LEU A 369 21.95 12.09 -11.56
C LEU A 369 21.65 11.46 -10.19
N LEU A 370 20.43 10.97 -9.99
CA LEU A 370 20.01 10.33 -8.75
C LEU A 370 20.67 8.95 -8.62
N PRO A 371 21.03 8.52 -7.40
CA PRO A 371 21.50 7.16 -7.16
C PRO A 371 20.36 6.14 -7.33
N ASP A 372 20.72 4.87 -7.54
CA ASP A 372 19.75 3.78 -7.75
C ASP A 372 18.80 3.55 -6.56
N ASP A 373 19.19 3.96 -5.36
CA ASP A 373 18.41 3.86 -4.12
C ASP A 373 17.66 5.16 -3.77
N ALA A 374 17.62 6.13 -4.69
CA ALA A 374 16.89 7.37 -4.48
C ALA A 374 15.40 7.13 -4.27
N ILE A 375 14.85 7.78 -3.24
CA ILE A 375 13.41 7.81 -2.99
C ILE A 375 12.83 9.04 -3.67
N VAL A 376 11.90 8.81 -4.60
CA VAL A 376 11.20 9.88 -5.31
C VAL A 376 9.76 9.95 -4.82
N THR A 377 9.34 11.13 -4.35
CA THR A 377 7.96 11.45 -4.00
C THR A 377 7.42 12.49 -4.98
N THR A 378 6.11 12.43 -5.27
CA THR A 378 5.47 13.37 -6.18
C THR A 378 4.16 13.86 -5.59
N GLU A 379 3.74 15.05 -6.02
CA GLU A 379 2.34 15.47 -5.99
C GLU A 379 1.51 14.67 -7.03
N VAL A 380 0.30 15.12 -7.34
CA VAL A 380 -0.57 14.53 -8.38
C VAL A 380 -0.63 15.45 -9.60
N GLY A 381 -0.31 14.93 -10.78
CA GLY A 381 -0.38 15.70 -12.02
C GLY A 381 0.53 15.17 -13.14
N GLN A 382 0.78 16.00 -14.15
CA GLN A 382 1.69 15.66 -15.26
C GLN A 382 3.12 15.38 -14.76
N ASN A 383 3.57 16.10 -13.75
CA ASN A 383 4.87 15.87 -13.10
C ASN A 383 4.99 14.44 -12.55
N GLN A 384 3.93 13.91 -11.94
CA GLN A 384 3.90 12.52 -11.47
C GLN A 384 4.00 11.53 -12.62
N MET A 385 3.28 11.78 -13.71
CA MET A 385 3.29 10.89 -14.88
C MET A 385 4.64 10.91 -15.61
N TRP A 386 5.35 12.04 -15.61
CA TRP A 386 6.71 12.09 -16.15
C TRP A 386 7.74 11.44 -15.23
N ALA A 387 7.56 11.53 -13.91
CA ALA A 387 8.41 10.85 -12.92
C ALA A 387 8.25 9.31 -12.94
N ALA A 388 7.08 8.82 -13.33
CA ALA A 388 6.77 7.40 -13.52
C ALA A 388 7.38 6.85 -14.82
#